data_AF-A0A820PVC7-F1
#
_entry.id   AF-A0A820PVC7-F1
#
_cell.length_a   1.000
_cell.length_b   1.000
_cell.length_c   1.000
_cell.angle_alpha   90.00
_cell.angle_beta   90.00
_cell.angle_gamma   90.00
#
_symmetry.space_group_name_H-M   'P 1'
#
loop_
_entity.id
_entity.type
_entity.pdbx_description
1 polymer ?
#
loop_
_entity_poly.entity_id
_entity_poly.type
_entity_poly.pdbx_seq_one_letter_code
_entity_poly.pdbx_strand_id
1 'polypeptide(L)'
;MNSSRMSVYASHGPSGTSVQNMVHFMQCGRSNQFQAYDYGSPEKNQQHYNQTTPPLYSIRSMKVPTAIFWGGEDWLADPVDVAYVFDNIPNLVYEKYIPNYNHFDFVWAITANKIIYQDLINVMQKYHPIQ
;
A
#
# COMPACT_ATOMS: atom_id res chain seq x y z
N MET A 1 7.45 17.59 -4.40
CA MET A 1 8.25 17.60 -3.13
C MET A 1 8.93 18.95 -2.88
N ASN A 2 9.18 19.33 -1.61
CA ASN A 2 9.94 20.55 -1.26
C ASN A 2 11.46 20.29 -1.24
N SER A 3 12.20 20.84 -2.21
CA SER A 3 13.64 20.62 -2.35
C SER A 3 14.48 21.14 -1.17
N SER A 4 14.04 22.21 -0.48
CA SER A 4 14.77 22.75 0.66
C SER A 4 14.74 21.85 1.89
N ARG A 5 13.86 20.84 1.91
CA ARG A 5 13.74 19.85 2.99
C ARG A 5 14.40 18.51 2.68
N MET A 6 15.15 18.41 1.58
CA MET A 6 15.80 17.15 1.18
C MET A 6 16.70 16.56 2.26
N SER A 7 17.45 17.40 2.99
CA SER A 7 18.30 16.94 4.10
C SER A 7 17.49 16.27 5.21
N VAL A 8 16.26 16.73 5.47
CA VAL A 8 15.37 16.12 6.47
C VAL A 8 14.88 14.77 5.96
N TYR A 9 14.43 14.68 4.71
CA TYR A 9 13.95 13.42 4.14
C TYR A 9 15.05 12.35 4.12
N ALA A 10 16.25 12.70 3.63
CA ALA A 10 17.38 11.78 3.52
C ALA A 10 17.98 11.35 4.87
N SER A 11 17.89 12.19 5.91
CA SER A 11 18.39 11.84 7.26
C SER A 11 17.43 10.95 8.05
N HIS A 12 16.16 10.89 7.65
CA HIS A 12 15.13 10.10 8.34
C HIS A 12 14.64 8.90 7.51
N GLY A 13 14.95 8.86 6.22
CA GLY A 13 14.60 7.77 5.29
C GLY A 13 15.81 7.23 4.54
N PRO A 14 15.98 5.90 4.41
CA PRO A 14 15.14 4.84 5.00
C PRO A 14 15.38 4.66 6.50
N SER A 15 14.34 4.30 7.25
CA SER A 15 14.41 4.09 8.71
C SER A 15 14.75 2.64 9.12
N GLY A 16 15.24 1.82 8.19
CA GLY A 16 15.59 0.41 8.38
C GLY A 16 14.44 -0.58 8.12
N THR A 17 14.80 -1.74 7.56
CA THR A 17 13.92 -2.92 7.39
C THR A 17 14.76 -4.20 7.37
N SER A 18 14.15 -5.37 7.51
CA SER A 18 14.88 -6.64 7.46
C SER A 18 15.14 -7.10 6.03
N VAL A 19 16.22 -7.87 5.81
CA VAL A 19 16.48 -8.52 4.52
C VAL A 19 15.32 -9.45 4.13
N GLN A 20 14.73 -10.16 5.09
CA GLN A 20 13.59 -11.03 4.86
C GLN A 20 12.40 -10.26 4.28
N ASN A 21 12.12 -9.05 4.77
CA ASN A 21 11.06 -8.20 4.23
C ASN A 21 11.33 -7.85 2.75
N MET A 22 12.57 -7.46 2.41
CA MET A 22 12.94 -7.18 1.01
C MET A 22 12.82 -8.43 0.11
N VAL A 23 13.19 -9.61 0.62
CA VAL A 23 13.00 -10.89 -0.10
C VAL A 23 11.52 -11.17 -0.30
N HIS A 24 10.66 -10.88 0.68
CA HIS A 24 9.21 -11.05 0.55
C HIS A 24 8.64 -10.17 -0.57
N PHE A 25 9.02 -8.89 -0.64
CA PHE A 25 8.63 -8.01 -1.75
C PHE A 25 9.04 -8.59 -3.11
N MET A 26 10.26 -9.14 -3.22
CA MET A 26 10.71 -9.81 -4.44
C MET A 26 9.92 -11.09 -4.77
N GLN A 27 9.50 -11.86 -3.76
CA GLN A 27 8.65 -13.03 -3.94
C GLN A 27 7.27 -12.63 -4.48
N CYS A 28 6.65 -11.59 -3.93
CA CYS A 28 5.37 -11.06 -4.42
C CYS A 28 5.48 -10.66 -5.90
N GLY A 29 6.51 -9.89 -6.26
CA GLY A 29 6.72 -9.46 -7.66
C GLY A 29 6.99 -10.62 -8.62
N ARG A 30 7.70 -11.67 -8.19
CA ARG A 30 7.99 -12.85 -9.03
C ARG A 30 6.79 -13.79 -9.19
N SER A 31 6.02 -13.97 -8.13
CA SER A 31 4.87 -14.87 -8.12
C SER A 31 3.60 -14.23 -8.66
N ASN A 32 3.55 -12.90 -8.74
CA ASN A 32 2.35 -12.12 -9.03
C ASN A 32 1.18 -12.49 -8.10
N GLN A 33 1.49 -12.73 -6.82
CA GLN A 33 0.54 -13.18 -5.82
C GLN A 33 0.70 -12.37 -4.54
N PHE A 34 -0.44 -11.94 -3.99
CA PHE A 34 -0.49 -11.38 -2.65
C PHE A 34 -0.59 -12.52 -1.63
N GLN A 35 0.54 -12.88 -1.02
CA GLN A 35 0.68 -14.07 -0.19
C GLN A 35 1.66 -13.87 0.96
N ALA A 36 1.65 -14.81 1.92
CA ALA A 36 2.63 -14.86 2.99
C ALA A 36 4.05 -15.16 2.47
N TYR A 37 5.06 -14.98 3.31
CA TYR A 37 6.46 -15.20 2.95
C TYR A 37 6.72 -16.68 2.61
N ASP A 38 7.38 -16.96 1.49
CA ASP A 38 7.83 -18.33 1.20
C ASP A 38 9.18 -18.59 1.88
N TYR A 39 9.20 -19.56 2.81
CA TYR A 39 10.41 -19.95 3.52
C TYR A 39 11.39 -20.80 2.69
N GLY A 40 11.04 -21.08 1.42
CA GLY A 40 11.93 -21.70 0.43
C GLY A 40 11.96 -23.23 0.48
N SER A 41 11.16 -23.86 1.34
CA SER A 41 10.90 -25.30 1.28
C SER A 41 9.53 -25.67 1.89
N PRO A 42 8.90 -26.77 1.43
CA PRO A 42 7.66 -27.28 2.00
C PRO A 42 7.71 -27.51 3.52
N GLU A 43 8.82 -28.01 4.04
CA GLU A 43 9.00 -28.32 5.46
C GLU A 43 9.02 -27.04 6.31
N LYS A 44 9.71 -26.00 5.82
CA LYS A 44 9.74 -24.71 6.50
C LYS A 44 8.38 -24.01 6.45
N ASN A 45 7.72 -24.01 5.28
CA ASN A 45 6.36 -23.47 5.18
C ASN A 45 5.39 -24.24 6.10
N GLN A 46 5.52 -25.57 6.21
CA GLN A 46 4.71 -26.37 7.12
C GLN A 46 4.93 -25.96 8.59
N GLN A 47 6.17 -25.68 9.00
CA GLN A 47 6.48 -25.20 10.35
C GLN A 47 5.85 -23.83 10.67
N HIS A 48 5.66 -22.98 9.66
CA HIS A 48 5.13 -21.62 9.84
C HIS A 48 3.61 -21.53 9.63
N TYR A 49 3.05 -22.30 8.70
CA TYR A 49 1.69 -22.12 8.21
C TYR A 49 0.79 -23.34 8.41
N ASN A 50 1.34 -24.47 8.88
CA ASN A 50 0.67 -25.77 8.88
C ASN A 50 0.23 -26.25 7.48
N GLN A 51 0.84 -25.69 6.43
CA GLN A 51 0.67 -26.08 5.03
C GLN A 51 2.00 -25.91 4.29
N THR A 52 2.18 -26.65 3.20
CA THR A 52 3.46 -26.72 2.46
C THR A 52 3.73 -25.51 1.57
N THR A 53 2.74 -24.67 1.31
CA THR A 53 2.84 -23.45 0.52
C THR A 53 2.46 -22.23 1.36
N PRO A 54 2.98 -21.03 1.07
CA PRO A 54 2.50 -19.80 1.71
C PRO A 54 1.00 -19.57 1.44
N PRO A 55 0.19 -19.23 2.46
CA PRO A 55 -1.22 -18.90 2.25
C PRO A 55 -1.39 -17.60 1.46
N LEU A 56 -2.39 -17.57 0.58
CA LEU A 56 -2.80 -16.37 -0.16
C LEU A 56 -3.64 -15.44 0.71
N TYR A 57 -3.44 -14.14 0.53
CA TYR A 57 -4.29 -13.12 1.13
C TYR A 57 -5.36 -12.67 0.13
N SER A 58 -6.63 -12.77 0.53
CA SER A 58 -7.75 -12.36 -0.31
C SER A 58 -8.23 -10.96 0.06
N ILE A 59 -8.08 -10.00 -0.86
CA ILE A 59 -8.62 -8.64 -0.73
C ILE A 59 -10.14 -8.66 -0.54
N ARG A 60 -10.83 -9.63 -1.17
CA ARG A 60 -12.28 -9.83 -1.06
C ARG A 60 -12.76 -10.11 0.37
N SER A 61 -11.86 -10.59 1.23
CA SER A 61 -12.18 -10.85 2.64
C SER A 61 -12.14 -9.58 3.50
N MET A 62 -11.59 -8.47 3.00
CA MET A 62 -11.45 -7.22 3.74
C MET A 62 -12.75 -6.38 3.70
N LYS A 63 -13.60 -6.54 4.73
CA LYS A 63 -14.91 -5.86 4.82
C LYS A 63 -14.87 -4.41 5.30
N VAL A 64 -13.70 -3.93 5.74
CA VAL A 64 -13.54 -2.59 6.31
C VAL A 64 -13.86 -1.53 5.26
N PRO A 65 -14.70 -0.52 5.57
CA PRO A 65 -14.89 0.65 4.71
C PRO A 65 -13.53 1.28 4.37
N THR A 66 -13.18 1.30 3.09
CA THR A 66 -11.83 1.71 2.66
C THR A 66 -11.91 2.87 1.68
N ALA A 67 -11.11 3.90 1.92
CA ALA A 67 -10.87 4.99 0.99
C ALA A 67 -9.48 4.84 0.35
N ILE A 68 -9.39 4.96 -0.98
CA ILE A 68 -8.14 4.78 -1.72
C ILE A 68 -7.78 6.07 -2.48
N PHE A 69 -6.57 6.57 -2.25
CA PHE A 69 -5.96 7.63 -3.04
C PHE A 69 -4.81 7.02 -3.84
N TRP A 70 -4.74 7.25 -5.14
CA TRP A 70 -3.77 6.60 -6.01
C TRP A 70 -3.28 7.52 -7.13
N GLY A 71 -2.05 7.27 -7.59
CA GLY A 71 -1.29 8.18 -8.44
C GLY A 71 -1.03 7.59 -9.82
N GLY A 72 -1.04 8.42 -10.86
CA GLY A 72 -0.79 7.96 -12.24
C GLY A 72 0.68 7.73 -12.57
N GLU A 73 1.59 8.35 -11.81
CA GLU A 73 3.04 8.23 -11.95
C GLU A 73 3.67 7.36 -10.85
N ASP A 74 2.86 6.62 -10.09
CA ASP A 74 3.35 5.72 -9.05
C ASP A 74 3.94 4.44 -9.69
N TRP A 75 5.18 4.11 -9.34
CA TRP A 75 5.88 2.93 -9.84
C TRP A 75 5.82 1.74 -8.88
N LEU A 76 5.47 1.97 -7.60
CA LEU A 76 5.39 0.92 -6.59
C LEU A 76 3.96 0.44 -6.39
N ALA A 77 3.01 1.37 -6.42
CA ALA A 77 1.57 1.09 -6.46
C ALA A 77 1.03 1.51 -7.83
N ASP A 78 1.50 0.83 -8.87
CA ASP A 78 1.21 1.25 -10.24
C ASP A 78 -0.28 1.07 -10.62
N PRO A 79 -0.77 1.82 -11.62
CA PRO A 79 -2.18 1.78 -12.01
C PRO A 79 -2.73 0.39 -12.36
N VAL A 80 -1.90 -0.55 -12.84
CA VAL A 80 -2.33 -1.92 -13.17
C VAL A 80 -2.65 -2.69 -11.91
N ASP A 81 -1.76 -2.67 -10.92
CA ASP A 81 -1.96 -3.34 -9.64
C ASP A 81 -3.09 -2.68 -8.83
N VAL A 82 -3.23 -1.35 -8.90
CA VAL A 82 -4.37 -0.64 -8.28
C VAL A 82 -5.70 -1.05 -8.90
N ALA A 83 -5.78 -1.24 -10.22
CA ALA A 83 -6.98 -1.75 -10.87
C ALA A 83 -7.36 -3.15 -10.36
N TYR A 84 -6.38 -4.03 -10.16
CA TYR A 84 -6.61 -5.34 -9.53
C TYR A 84 -7.19 -5.20 -8.10
N VAL A 85 -6.72 -4.23 -7.31
CA VAL A 85 -7.30 -3.96 -5.99
C VAL A 85 -8.77 -3.55 -6.10
N PHE A 86 -9.10 -2.63 -7.02
CA PHE A 86 -10.48 -2.18 -7.25
C PHE A 86 -11.44 -3.30 -7.67
N ASP A 87 -10.99 -4.23 -8.49
CA ASP A 87 -11.79 -5.40 -8.90
C ASP A 87 -12.08 -6.39 -7.75
N ASN A 88 -11.33 -6.29 -6.65
CA ASN A 88 -11.39 -7.24 -5.54
C ASN A 88 -11.79 -6.64 -4.19
N ILE A 89 -11.86 -5.31 -4.05
CA ILE A 89 -12.22 -4.66 -2.79
C ILE A 89 -13.75 -4.59 -2.60
N PRO A 90 -14.30 -5.20 -1.54
CA PRO A 90 -15.76 -5.32 -1.42
C PRO A 90 -16.44 -4.07 -0.84
N ASN A 91 -15.69 -3.18 -0.20
CA ASN A 91 -16.23 -2.02 0.51
C ASN A 91 -15.39 -0.75 0.27
N LEU A 92 -15.32 -0.33 -1.00
CA LEU A 92 -14.71 0.93 -1.40
C LEU A 92 -15.70 2.08 -1.15
N VAL A 93 -15.35 2.97 -0.24
CA VAL A 93 -16.25 4.08 0.16
C VAL A 93 -15.87 5.43 -0.44
N TYR A 94 -14.65 5.54 -0.95
CA TYR A 94 -14.13 6.73 -1.60
C TYR A 94 -12.92 6.33 -2.45
N GLU A 95 -12.78 6.93 -3.62
CA GLU A 95 -11.58 6.80 -4.43
C GLU A 95 -11.20 8.15 -5.05
N LYS A 96 -9.91 8.41 -5.16
CA LYS A 96 -9.38 9.60 -5.81
C LYS A 96 -8.10 9.29 -6.57
N TYR A 97 -8.20 9.41 -7.89
CA TYR A 97 -7.07 9.38 -8.80
C TYR A 97 -6.37 10.74 -8.90
N ILE A 98 -5.04 10.74 -8.86
CA ILE A 98 -4.20 11.94 -8.97
C ILE A 98 -3.13 11.69 -10.05
N PRO A 99 -3.37 12.10 -11.31
CA PRO A 99 -2.54 11.67 -12.45
C PRO A 99 -1.04 11.89 -12.27
N ASN A 100 -0.64 13.05 -11.74
CA ASN A 100 0.77 13.46 -11.67
C ASN A 100 1.42 13.13 -10.30
N TYR A 101 0.82 12.24 -9.50
CA TYR A 101 1.41 11.81 -8.22
C TYR A 101 2.20 10.53 -8.42
N ASN A 102 3.43 10.52 -7.90
CA ASN A 102 4.20 9.31 -7.66
C ASN A 102 4.05 8.82 -6.22
N HIS A 103 4.75 7.74 -5.89
CA HIS A 103 4.68 7.08 -4.59
C HIS A 103 4.94 7.99 -3.38
N PHE A 104 5.89 8.93 -3.50
CA PHE A 104 6.27 9.79 -2.39
C PHE A 104 5.40 11.03 -2.25
N ASP A 105 4.65 11.41 -3.29
CA ASP A 105 3.85 12.64 -3.29
C ASP A 105 2.71 12.59 -2.27
N PHE A 106 2.19 11.41 -1.94
CA PHE A 106 1.19 11.22 -0.87
C PHE A 106 1.66 11.70 0.52
N VAL A 107 2.98 11.75 0.74
CA VAL A 107 3.58 12.18 2.01
C VAL A 107 4.33 13.50 1.87
N TRP A 108 5.01 13.74 0.74
CA TRP A 108 5.97 14.85 0.58
C TRP A 108 5.56 15.89 -0.47
N ALA A 109 4.45 15.72 -1.19
CA ALA A 109 4.01 16.76 -2.11
C ALA A 109 3.61 18.02 -1.35
N ILE A 110 4.09 19.17 -1.84
CA ILE A 110 3.67 20.48 -1.32
C ILE A 110 2.17 20.75 -1.53
N THR A 111 1.52 19.97 -2.39
CA THR A 111 0.10 20.04 -2.71
C THR A 111 -0.75 19.01 -1.98
N ALA A 112 -0.15 18.05 -1.25
CA ALA A 112 -0.87 16.93 -0.63
C ALA A 112 -1.98 17.42 0.32
N ASN A 113 -1.74 18.51 1.04
CA ASN A 113 -2.73 19.10 1.93
C ASN A 113 -3.96 19.67 1.22
N LYS A 114 -3.78 20.19 0.00
CA LYS A 114 -4.86 20.76 -0.81
C LYS A 114 -5.59 19.67 -1.60
N ILE A 115 -4.84 18.66 -2.06
CA ILE A 115 -5.37 17.63 -2.96
C ILE A 115 -5.95 16.44 -2.18
N ILE A 116 -5.35 16.02 -1.07
CA ILE A 116 -5.74 14.79 -0.36
C ILE A 116 -6.39 15.09 0.98
N TYR A 117 -5.77 15.95 1.80
CA TYR A 117 -6.08 15.95 3.24
C TYR A 117 -7.49 16.44 3.56
N GLN A 118 -8.04 17.36 2.76
CA GLN A 118 -9.43 17.79 2.95
C GLN A 118 -10.43 16.66 2.69
N ASP A 119 -10.22 15.89 1.61
CA ASP A 119 -11.07 14.74 1.29
C ASP A 119 -10.93 13.64 2.35
N LEU A 120 -9.71 13.39 2.82
CA LEU A 120 -9.42 12.46 3.91
C LEU A 120 -10.17 12.86 5.21
N ILE A 121 -10.13 14.14 5.59
CA ILE A 121 -10.87 14.66 6.76
C ILE A 121 -12.38 14.49 6.56
N ASN A 122 -12.91 14.80 5.38
CA ASN A 122 -14.33 14.65 5.09
C ASN A 122 -14.78 13.18 5.17
N VAL A 123 -13.98 12.25 4.65
CA VAL A 123 -14.23 10.80 4.79
C VAL A 123 -14.23 10.40 6.26
N MET A 124 -13.25 10.86 7.05
CA MET A 124 -13.21 10.58 8.49
C MET A 124 -14.45 11.13 9.21
N GLN A 125 -14.84 12.37 8.97
CA GLN A 125 -16.03 12.97 9.61
C GLN A 125 -17.32 12.24 9.24
N LYS A 126 -17.42 11.72 8.01
CA LYS A 126 -18.58 10.94 7.56
C LYS A 126 -18.72 9.59 8.28
N TYR A 127 -17.61 8.89 8.53
CA TYR A 127 -17.62 7.54 9.12
C TYR A 127 -17.36 7.52 10.63
N HIS A 128 -16.74 8.57 11.16
CA HIS A 128 -16.41 8.78 12.56
C HIS A 128 -16.64 10.25 12.95
N PRO A 129 -17.91 10.71 12.98
CA PRO A 129 -18.20 12.07 13.39
C PRO A 129 -17.69 12.30 14.81
N ILE A 130 -16.87 13.35 14.97
CA ILE A 130 -16.45 13.82 16.31
C ILE A 130 -17.72 14.30 17.00
N GLN A 131 -18.09 13.64 18.10
CA GLN A 131 -19.16 14.09 18.99
C GLN A 131 -18.73 15.37 19.74
#